data_AF-A0A3B0WL50-F1
#
_entry.id   AF-A0A3B0WL50-F1
#
_cell.length_a   1.000
_cell.length_b   1.000
_cell.length_c   1.000
_cell.angle_alpha   90.00
_cell.angle_beta   90.00
_cell.angle_gamma   90.00
#
_symmetry.space_group_name_H-M   'P 1'
#
loop_
_entity.id
_entity.type
_entity.pdbx_description
1 polymer ?
#
loop_
_entity_poly.entity_id
_entity_poly.type
_entity_poly.pdbx_seq_one_letter_code
_entity_poly.pdbx_strand_id
1 'polypeptide(L)' 'GSHQAADHQHSHKTITEMVYVPDDIKDGNYLLNLQLPRLNLNAVPSNPVLYQLD' A
#
# COMPACT_ATOMS: atom_id res chain seq x y z
N GLY A 1 7.80 34.08 18.09
CA GLY A 1 6.63 33.36 17.59
C GLY A 1 6.88 31.88 17.73
N SER A 2 6.32 31.25 18.76
CA SER A 2 6.41 29.81 18.99
C SER A 2 5.19 29.15 18.37
N HIS A 3 5.27 28.82 17.08
CA HIS A 3 4.33 27.90 16.46
C HIS A 3 4.88 26.50 16.71
N GLN A 4 4.39 25.83 17.75
CA GLN A 4 4.54 24.38 17.86
C GLN A 4 3.72 23.78 16.72
N ALA A 5 4.41 23.32 15.68
CA ALA A 5 3.78 22.51 14.63
C ALA A 5 3.16 21.30 15.33
N ALA A 6 1.86 21.10 15.12
CA ALA A 6 1.12 19.97 15.66
C ALA A 6 1.89 18.68 15.36
N ASP A 7 2.05 17.86 16.39
CA ASP A 7 2.76 16.59 16.35
C ASP A 7 2.22 15.75 15.18
N HIS A 8 2.99 15.69 14.09
CA HIS A 8 2.56 15.01 12.87
C HIS A 8 2.56 13.51 13.15
N GLN A 9 1.43 12.99 13.59
CA GLN A 9 1.24 11.58 13.88
C GLN A 9 1.61 10.76 12.64
N HIS A 10 2.77 10.10 12.70
CA HIS A 10 3.28 9.31 11.59
C HIS A 10 2.27 8.22 11.22
N SER A 11 1.75 8.28 10.00
CA SER A 11 0.81 7.31 9.48
C SER A 11 1.54 6.00 9.15
N HIS A 12 1.15 4.88 9.78
CA HIS A 12 1.66 3.53 9.48
C HIS A 12 1.14 2.96 8.14
N LYS A 13 0.87 3.83 7.16
CA LYS A 13 0.35 3.44 5.84
C LYS A 13 1.51 3.19 4.88
N THR A 14 1.33 2.23 3.98
CA THR A 14 2.26 1.96 2.86
C THR A 14 1.76 2.63 1.59
N ILE A 15 2.68 3.07 0.73
CA ILE A 15 2.38 3.47 -0.65
C ILE A 15 2.84 2.32 -1.57
N THR A 16 1.96 1.86 -2.46
CA THR A 16 2.31 0.90 -3.53
C THR A 16 2.15 1.63 -4.86
N GLU A 17 3.16 1.54 -5.71
CA GLU A 17 3.19 2.19 -7.03
C GLU A 17 3.49 1.16 -8.12
N MET A 18 3.29 1.57 -9.38
CA MET A 18 3.58 0.74 -10.56
C MET A 18 2.82 -0.59 -10.61
N VAL A 19 1.65 -0.66 -9.98
CA VAL A 19 0.74 -1.81 -10.13
C VAL A 19 0.16 -1.81 -11.54
N TYR A 20 0.19 -2.97 -12.19
CA TYR A 20 -0.57 -3.23 -13.40
C TYR A 20 -1.83 -4.01 -13.03
N VAL A 21 -2.99 -3.53 -13.48
CA VAL A 21 -4.28 -4.19 -13.30
C VAL A 21 -4.90 -4.33 -14.69
N PRO A 22 -5.19 -5.56 -15.16
CA PRO A 22 -5.93 -5.78 -16.40
C PRO A 22 -7.30 -5.08 -16.42
N ASP A 23 -7.69 -4.54 -17.58
CA ASP A 23 -8.94 -3.78 -17.76
C ASP A 23 -10.22 -4.63 -17.59
N ASP A 24 -10.11 -5.96 -17.70
CA ASP A 24 -11.23 -6.90 -17.53
C ASP A 24 -11.57 -7.16 -16.06
N ILE A 25 -10.72 -6.74 -15.12
CA ILE A 25 -11.00 -6.80 -13.70
C ILE A 25 -12.02 -5.72 -13.34
N LYS A 26 -13.14 -6.14 -12.71
CA LYS A 26 -14.22 -5.22 -12.32
C LYS A 26 -13.85 -4.42 -11.08
N ASP A 27 -14.29 -3.17 -11.03
CA ASP A 27 -14.27 -2.36 -9.81
C ASP A 27 -15.02 -3.05 -8.67
N GLY A 28 -14.48 -2.96 -7.46
CA GLY A 28 -15.07 -3.56 -6.27
C GLY A 28 -14.08 -3.74 -5.14
N ASN A 29 -14.54 -4.36 -4.07
CA ASN A 29 -13.68 -4.72 -2.95
C ASN A 29 -13.01 -6.07 -3.24
N TYR A 30 -11.70 -6.13 -2.99
CA TYR A 30 -10.89 -7.33 -3.07
C TYR A 30 -10.14 -7.51 -1.76
N LEU A 31 -9.89 -8.76 -1.38
CA LEU A 31 -8.92 -9.05 -0.32
C LEU A 31 -7.51 -8.91 -0.91
N LEU A 32 -6.72 -8.01 -0.35
CA LEU A 32 -5.32 -7.79 -0.75
C LEU A 32 -4.39 -8.61 0.15
N ASN A 33 -3.60 -9.49 -0.45
CA ASN A 33 -2.41 -10.07 0.16
C ASN A 33 -1.16 -9.35 -0.36
N LEU A 34 -0.55 -8.53 0.49
CA LEU A 34 0.66 -7.78 0.16
C LEU A 34 1.91 -8.53 0.64
N GLN A 35 2.63 -9.15 -0.30
CA GLN A 35 3.84 -9.91 0.01
C GLN A 35 5.08 -9.02 -0.18
N LEU A 36 5.94 -8.99 0.83
CA LEU A 36 7.17 -8.19 0.86
C LEU A 36 8.39 -9.09 1.14
N PRO A 37 9.54 -8.85 0.49
CA PRO A 37 10.78 -9.52 0.85
C PRO A 37 11.28 -9.05 2.23
N ARG A 38 12.02 -9.91 2.94
CA ARG A 38 12.63 -9.58 4.24
C ARG A 38 13.92 -8.77 4.06
N LEU A 39 13.76 -7.53 3.63
CA LEU A 39 14.86 -6.61 3.36
C LEU A 39 14.64 -5.28 4.07
N ASN A 40 15.67 -4.77 4.74
CA ASN A 40 15.62 -3.52 5.51
C ASN A 40 15.99 -2.33 4.62
N LEU A 41 15.13 -2.01 3.66
CA LEU A 41 15.24 -0.83 2.80
C LEU A 41 14.05 0.10 3.03
N ASN A 42 14.18 1.35 2.58
CA ASN A 42 13.10 2.35 2.61
C ASN A 42 11.99 2.08 1.57
N ALA A 43 12.24 1.18 0.61
CA ALA A 43 11.25 0.64 -0.31
C ALA A 43 11.72 -0.74 -0.80
N VAL A 44 10.77 -1.64 -1.09
CA VAL A 44 11.03 -2.96 -1.65
C VAL A 44 9.98 -3.27 -2.72
N PRO A 45 10.31 -4.06 -3.75
CA PRO A 45 9.28 -4.56 -4.65
C PRO A 45 8.28 -5.42 -3.86
N SER A 46 6.99 -5.27 -4.16
CA SER A 46 5.92 -6.08 -3.58
C SER A 46 5.32 -7.01 -4.63
N ASN A 47 4.74 -8.12 -4.17
CA ASN A 47 3.91 -9.01 -4.98
C ASN A 47 2.46 -8.94 -4.47
N PRO A 48 1.66 -7.96 -4.91
CA PRO A 48 0.27 -7.83 -4.51
C PRO A 48 -0.58 -8.92 -5.18
N VAL A 49 -1.35 -9.67 -4.38
CA VAL A 49 -2.30 -10.67 -4.86
C VAL A 49 -3.70 -10.27 -4.42
N LEU A 50 -4.61 -10.11 -5.37
CA LEU A 50 -6.02 -9.79 -5.12
C LEU A 50 -6.87 -11.06 -5.17
N TYR A 51 -7.74 -11.23 -4.18
CA TYR A 51 -8.79 -12.24 -4.19
C TYR A 51 -10.14 -11.56 -4.28
N GLN A 52 -10.99 -12.02 -5.18
CA GLN A 52 -12.36 -11.53 -5.31
C GLN A 52 -13.13 -11.85 -4.03
N LEU A 53 -13.94 -10.88 -3.59
CA LEU A 53 -14.92 -11.08 -2.52
C LEU A 53 -16.28 -11.40 -3.16
N ASP A 54 -17.04 -12.30 -2.53
CA ASP A 54 -18.41 -12.66 -2.91
C ASP A 54 -19.43 -11.57 -2.54
#